data_AF-A0A3D2CBI7-F1
#
_entry.id   AF-A0A3D2CBI7-F1
#
_cell.length_a   1.000
_cell.length_b   1.000
_cell.length_c   1.000
_cell.angle_alpha   90.00
_cell.angle_beta   90.00
_cell.angle_gamma   90.00
#
_symmetry.space_group_name_H-M   'P 1'
#
loop_
_entity.id
_entity.type
_entity.pdbx_description
1 polymer ?
#
loop_
_entity_poly.entity_id
_entity_poly.type
_entity_poly.pdbx_seq_one_letter_code
_entity_poly.pdbx_strand_id
1 'polypeptide(L)'
;MFLRSIETTPNPNCMMLKVDGSFGDRSITIGKDSANLAQAPEVARVVLAIEGVRSVFLARDFITVTRRGGADWKPILAEASRLLAKPGEAHEHADADADAGQSTPATLAPVEIAILEFRNLPSQVRVNSAEEQLRVALPQRFEEALAGVLSAIQANYLAERRWRTLEPRYGEPSDVAQMVADELDSAFSEHDLAQLAQAAIAGRAPTAVARKPPTQAELVASLSDPDWRKRLAAIQVVKVDDGSFPALLSALSDPKTAVRRWAAAALGGSDRAAAVAPLCAAVARDPSVIVRRTAGDSL
;
A
#
# COMPACT_ATOMS: atom_id res chain seq x y z
N MET A 1 0.89 -19.92 34.79
CA MET A 1 0.83 -20.16 33.34
C MET A 1 2.08 -19.55 32.77
N PHE A 2 2.86 -20.36 32.07
CA PHE A 2 4.25 -20.06 31.74
C PHE A 2 4.50 -20.14 30.24
N LEU A 3 5.45 -19.35 29.76
CA LEU A 3 5.86 -19.33 28.36
C LEU A 3 6.59 -20.63 27.99
N ARG A 4 6.26 -21.20 26.84
CA ARG A 4 6.93 -22.38 26.25
C ARG A 4 7.78 -22.01 25.04
N SER A 5 7.24 -21.20 24.14
CA SER A 5 7.92 -20.77 22.93
C SER A 5 7.34 -19.47 22.40
N ILE A 6 8.13 -18.78 21.59
CA ILE A 6 7.71 -17.57 20.88
C ILE A 6 7.77 -17.89 19.39
N GLU A 7 6.66 -17.71 18.70
CA GLU A 7 6.53 -17.94 17.27
C GLU A 7 6.23 -16.63 16.56
N THR A 8 6.95 -16.40 15.46
CA THR A 8 6.68 -15.27 14.56
C THR A 8 5.39 -15.55 13.80
N THR A 9 4.48 -14.59 13.76
CA THR A 9 3.29 -14.69 12.91
C THR A 9 3.57 -14.01 11.56
N PRO A 10 2.80 -14.31 10.49
CA PRO A 10 2.90 -13.60 9.22
C PRO A 10 2.65 -12.08 9.35
N ASN A 11 2.06 -11.63 10.46
CA ASN A 11 1.91 -10.22 10.79
C ASN A 11 3.11 -9.77 11.65
N PRO A 12 3.98 -8.85 11.17
CA PRO A 12 5.18 -8.40 11.89
C PRO A 12 4.86 -7.59 13.15
N ASN A 13 3.62 -7.16 13.33
CA ASN A 13 3.13 -6.49 14.54
C ASN A 13 2.46 -7.46 15.52
N CYS A 14 2.43 -8.76 15.20
CA CYS A 14 1.95 -9.80 16.08
C CYS A 14 3.01 -10.88 16.32
N MET A 15 3.21 -11.22 17.59
CA MET A 15 3.98 -12.39 17.98
C MET A 15 3.12 -13.32 18.80
N MET A 16 3.27 -14.62 18.57
CA MET A 16 2.51 -15.64 19.27
C MET A 16 3.37 -16.23 20.39
N LEU A 17 2.88 -16.11 21.62
CA LEU A 17 3.46 -16.69 22.81
C LEU A 17 2.70 -17.98 23.13
N LYS A 18 3.34 -19.12 22.95
CA LYS A 18 2.78 -20.41 23.35
C LYS A 18 2.94 -20.58 24.86
N VAL A 19 1.86 -20.93 25.55
CA VAL A 19 1.85 -21.08 27.01
C VAL A 19 1.47 -22.49 27.42
N ASP A 20 1.80 -22.88 28.65
CA ASP A 20 1.57 -24.24 29.16
C ASP A 20 0.16 -24.50 29.73
N GLY A 21 -0.75 -23.53 29.66
CA GLY A 21 -2.15 -23.67 30.06
C GLY A 21 -3.12 -23.40 28.92
N SER A 22 -4.43 -23.50 29.18
CA SER A 22 -5.49 -23.25 28.20
C SER A 22 -6.46 -22.15 28.63
N PHE A 23 -6.86 -21.31 27.69
CA PHE A 23 -7.88 -20.25 27.81
C PHE A 23 -9.29 -20.71 27.42
N GLY A 24 -9.47 -22.02 27.16
CA GLY A 24 -10.74 -22.60 26.71
C GLY A 24 -11.00 -22.45 25.20
N ASP A 25 -12.18 -22.89 24.76
CA ASP A 25 -12.53 -22.98 23.33
C ASP A 25 -12.96 -21.65 22.69
N ARG A 26 -13.17 -20.61 23.50
CA ARG A 26 -13.57 -19.28 23.03
C ARG A 26 -12.37 -18.36 23.00
N SER A 27 -12.07 -17.83 21.83
CA SER A 27 -11.03 -16.83 21.66
C SER A 27 -11.51 -15.44 22.05
N ILE A 28 -10.65 -14.67 22.72
CA ILE A 28 -10.96 -13.30 23.17
C ILE A 28 -9.85 -12.33 22.78
N THR A 29 -10.21 -11.15 22.29
CA THR A 29 -9.27 -10.04 22.05
C THR A 29 -9.51 -8.97 23.10
N ILE A 30 -8.44 -8.53 23.77
CA ILE A 30 -8.50 -7.49 24.81
C ILE A 30 -7.53 -6.38 24.43
N GLY A 31 -8.06 -5.17 24.26
CA GLY A 31 -7.30 -3.94 24.08
C GLY A 31 -7.25 -3.10 25.36
N LYS A 32 -6.36 -2.11 25.41
CA LYS A 32 -6.20 -1.20 26.58
C LYS A 32 -7.48 -0.45 26.96
N ASP A 33 -8.34 -0.15 25.98
CA ASP A 33 -9.58 0.62 26.17
C ASP A 33 -10.84 -0.26 26.24
N SER A 34 -10.69 -1.58 26.41
CA SER A 34 -11.82 -2.51 26.40
C SER A 34 -12.57 -2.54 27.74
N ALA A 35 -13.90 -2.41 27.72
CA ALA A 35 -14.76 -2.53 28.90
C ALA A 35 -14.61 -3.86 29.67
N ASN A 36 -14.06 -4.89 29.01
CA ASN A 36 -13.82 -6.22 29.56
C ASN A 36 -12.44 -6.37 30.24
N LEU A 37 -11.64 -5.30 30.34
CA LEU A 37 -10.29 -5.36 30.95
C LEU A 37 -10.32 -5.81 32.42
N ALA A 38 -11.37 -5.45 33.17
CA ALA A 38 -11.51 -5.84 34.58
C ALA A 38 -11.82 -7.34 34.77
N GLN A 39 -12.40 -8.00 33.76
CA GLN A 39 -12.77 -9.42 33.78
C GLN A 39 -11.77 -10.29 32.99
N ALA A 40 -10.73 -9.67 32.41
CA ALA A 40 -9.72 -10.36 31.63
C ALA A 40 -8.84 -11.28 32.51
N PRO A 41 -8.37 -12.41 31.95
CA PRO A 41 -7.36 -13.25 32.61
C PRO A 41 -6.15 -12.42 33.05
N GLU A 42 -5.58 -12.76 34.20
CA GLU A 42 -4.44 -12.03 34.78
C GLU A 42 -3.27 -11.90 33.80
N VAL A 43 -2.96 -12.98 33.09
CA VAL A 43 -1.90 -13.01 32.07
C VAL A 43 -2.13 -11.99 30.94
N ALA A 44 -3.39 -11.78 30.53
CA ALA A 44 -3.74 -10.81 29.51
C ALA A 44 -3.49 -9.38 30.00
N ARG A 45 -3.86 -9.08 31.25
CA ARG A 45 -3.68 -7.76 31.86
C ARG A 45 -2.20 -7.42 32.03
N VAL A 46 -1.40 -8.40 32.48
CA VAL A 46 0.04 -8.24 32.70
C VAL A 46 0.78 -8.00 31.38
N VAL A 47 0.52 -8.81 30.34
CA VAL A 47 1.16 -8.63 29.02
C VAL A 47 0.70 -7.34 28.34
N LEU A 48 -0.57 -6.95 28.51
CA LEU A 48 -1.10 -5.72 27.96
C LEU A 48 -0.50 -4.47 28.64
N ALA A 49 -0.09 -4.57 29.91
CA ALA A 49 0.54 -3.46 30.64
C ALA A 49 1.93 -3.10 30.11
N ILE A 50 2.59 -3.99 29.35
CA ILE A 50 3.89 -3.74 28.74
C ILE A 50 3.83 -2.52 27.82
N GLU A 51 4.84 -1.66 27.92
CA GLU A 51 4.98 -0.48 27.08
C GLU A 51 5.16 -0.91 25.61
N GLY A 52 4.44 -0.23 24.71
CA GLY A 52 4.44 -0.62 23.29
C GLY A 52 3.45 -1.74 22.93
N VAL A 53 2.77 -2.39 23.87
CA VAL A 53 1.68 -3.35 23.55
C VAL A 53 0.35 -2.61 23.33
N ARG A 54 -0.35 -2.95 22.24
CA ARG A 54 -1.66 -2.41 21.84
C ARG A 54 -2.81 -3.28 22.32
N SER A 55 -2.72 -4.58 22.05
CA SER A 55 -3.77 -5.56 22.35
C SER A 55 -3.18 -6.95 22.51
N VAL A 56 -3.92 -7.82 23.18
CA VAL A 56 -3.61 -9.23 23.32
C VAL A 56 -4.81 -10.06 22.87
N PHE A 57 -4.55 -11.13 22.15
CA PHE A 57 -5.54 -12.12 21.75
C PHE A 57 -5.21 -13.44 22.43
N LEU A 58 -6.21 -14.06 23.05
CA LEU A 58 -6.04 -15.33 23.76
C LEU A 58 -6.94 -16.37 23.11
N ALA A 59 -6.37 -17.51 22.74
CA ALA A 59 -7.12 -18.64 22.24
C ALA A 59 -6.39 -19.93 22.59
N ARG A 60 -7.12 -20.93 23.10
CA ARG A 60 -6.57 -22.24 23.46
C ARG A 60 -5.29 -22.11 24.29
N ASP A 61 -4.14 -22.48 23.74
CA ASP A 61 -2.84 -22.57 24.39
C ASP A 61 -1.88 -21.42 24.01
N PHE A 62 -2.36 -20.35 23.40
CA PHE A 62 -1.50 -19.25 22.96
C PHE A 62 -2.06 -17.87 23.23
N ILE A 63 -1.14 -16.91 23.34
CA ILE A 63 -1.39 -15.49 23.45
C ILE A 63 -0.72 -14.81 22.26
N THR A 64 -1.50 -14.14 21.41
CA THR A 64 -0.93 -13.26 20.39
C THR A 64 -0.83 -11.85 20.95
N VAL A 65 0.39 -11.34 21.04
CA VAL A 65 0.67 -9.96 21.44
C VAL A 65 0.70 -9.11 20.19
N THR A 66 -0.05 -8.01 20.18
CA THR A 66 -0.01 -7.02 19.12
C THR A 66 0.67 -5.77 19.65
N ARG A 67 1.79 -5.37 19.03
CA ARG A 67 2.48 -4.12 19.38
C ARG A 67 1.82 -2.90 18.73
N ARG A 68 2.10 -1.71 19.27
CA ARG A 68 1.80 -0.42 18.65
C ARG A 68 2.79 -0.20 17.48
N GLY A 69 2.34 0.50 16.43
CA GLY A 69 3.19 0.78 15.28
C GLY A 69 4.49 1.48 15.70
N GLY A 70 5.62 0.93 15.28
CA GLY A 70 6.96 1.45 15.58
C GLY A 70 7.59 1.02 16.92
N ALA A 71 6.92 0.20 17.75
CA ALA A 71 7.50 -0.25 19.03
C ALA A 71 8.48 -1.43 18.85
N ASP A 72 9.65 -1.41 19.48
CA ASP A 72 10.63 -2.49 19.33
C ASP A 72 10.19 -3.80 19.99
N TRP A 73 10.36 -4.93 19.28
CA TRP A 73 10.02 -6.25 19.82
C TRP A 73 10.96 -6.72 20.93
N LYS A 74 12.23 -6.32 20.87
CA LYS A 74 13.27 -6.74 21.83
C LYS A 74 12.87 -6.43 23.30
N PRO A 75 12.48 -5.20 23.67
CA PRO A 75 12.03 -4.91 25.04
C PRO A 75 10.68 -5.57 25.36
N ILE A 76 9.75 -5.64 24.41
CA ILE A 76 8.42 -6.24 24.61
C ILE A 76 8.54 -7.74 24.93
N LEU A 77 9.35 -8.47 24.16
CA LEU A 77 9.56 -9.89 24.36
C LEU A 77 10.39 -10.19 25.60
N ALA A 78 11.41 -9.37 25.91
CA ALA A 78 12.19 -9.52 27.14
C ALA A 78 11.29 -9.41 28.37
N GLU A 79 10.42 -8.40 28.40
CA GLU A 79 9.51 -8.17 29.52
C GLU A 79 8.38 -9.21 29.56
N ALA A 80 7.80 -9.59 28.42
CA ALA A 80 6.80 -10.65 28.35
C ALA A 80 7.36 -12.00 28.80
N SER A 81 8.60 -12.33 28.41
CA SER A 81 9.27 -13.56 28.83
C SER A 81 9.57 -13.56 30.32
N ARG A 82 10.01 -12.42 30.88
CA ARG A 82 10.23 -12.24 32.32
C ARG A 82 8.96 -12.44 33.14
N LEU A 83 7.85 -11.87 32.68
CA LEU A 83 6.55 -11.94 33.36
C LEU A 83 5.89 -13.31 33.26
N LEU A 84 6.23 -14.09 32.22
CA LEU A 84 5.72 -15.44 31.98
C LEU A 84 6.75 -16.55 32.29
N ALA A 85 7.88 -16.19 32.91
CA ALA A 85 8.92 -17.13 33.30
C ALA A 85 8.44 -18.06 34.43
N LYS A 86 8.89 -19.31 34.40
CA LYS A 86 8.70 -20.24 35.53
C LYS A 86 9.53 -19.79 36.74
N PRO A 87 9.01 -19.87 37.98
CA PRO A 87 9.84 -19.67 39.15
C PRO A 87 10.90 -20.77 39.21
N GLY A 88 12.16 -20.40 39.01
CA GLY A 88 13.32 -21.30 39.13
C GLY A 88 14.11 -21.57 37.84
N GLU A 89 13.70 -21.06 36.67
CA GLU A 89 14.47 -21.17 35.42
C GLU A 89 14.94 -19.77 34.96
N ALA A 90 16.19 -19.43 35.27
CA ALA A 90 16.90 -18.33 34.62
C ALA A 90 17.47 -18.87 33.30
N HIS A 91 16.88 -18.51 32.17
CA HIS A 91 17.41 -18.90 30.87
C HIS A 91 18.38 -17.83 30.33
N GLU A 92 19.66 -18.19 30.39
CA GLU A 92 20.71 -17.71 29.49
C GLU A 92 20.30 -18.04 28.05
N HIS A 93 20.17 -17.01 27.20
CA HIS A 93 20.16 -17.21 25.76
C HIS A 93 21.40 -16.56 25.14
N ALA A 94 22.33 -17.47 24.89
CA ALA A 94 23.41 -17.50 23.91
C ALA A 94 23.45 -16.37 22.88
N ASP A 95 24.66 -15.83 22.76
CA ASP A 95 25.17 -15.01 21.68
C ASP A 95 24.73 -15.52 20.30
N ALA A 96 24.06 -14.65 19.55
CA ALA A 96 24.03 -14.68 18.10
C ALA A 96 24.73 -13.41 17.62
N ASP A 97 25.81 -13.63 16.89
CA ASP A 97 26.79 -12.66 16.39
C ASP A 97 26.23 -11.27 16.09
N ALA A 98 26.81 -10.30 16.79
CA ALA A 98 26.76 -8.90 16.43
C ALA A 98 27.71 -8.65 15.26
N ASP A 99 27.21 -8.84 14.03
CA ASP A 99 27.77 -8.14 12.88
C ASP A 99 27.20 -6.71 12.88
N ALA A 100 28.02 -5.78 13.35
CA ALA A 100 27.73 -4.36 13.29
C ALA A 100 28.03 -3.85 11.89
N GLY A 101 26.98 -3.41 11.18
CA GLY A 101 27.15 -2.40 10.13
C GLY A 101 26.84 -2.81 8.70
N GLN A 102 25.76 -3.57 8.47
CA GLN A 102 25.02 -3.46 7.21
C GLN A 102 23.53 -3.42 7.52
N SER A 103 22.92 -2.25 7.42
CA SER A 103 21.49 -2.15 7.25
C SER A 103 21.17 -2.91 5.97
N THR A 104 20.71 -4.16 6.08
CA THR A 104 19.98 -4.79 5.00
C THR A 104 18.88 -3.79 4.62
N PRO A 105 18.82 -3.33 3.36
CA PRO A 105 17.79 -2.38 2.96
C PRO A 105 16.46 -3.05 3.32
N ALA A 106 15.64 -2.37 4.12
CA ALA A 106 14.31 -2.87 4.45
C ALA A 106 13.61 -3.18 3.13
N THR A 107 13.53 -4.46 2.77
CA THR A 107 12.86 -4.88 1.55
C THR A 107 11.40 -4.55 1.78
N LEU A 108 10.96 -3.42 1.21
CA LEU A 108 9.57 -2.98 1.34
C LEU A 108 8.68 -4.13 0.89
N ALA A 109 7.68 -4.45 1.72
CA ALA A 109 6.75 -5.50 1.41
C ALA A 109 5.94 -5.12 0.14
N PRO A 110 5.58 -6.09 -0.71
CA PRO A 110 4.64 -5.83 -1.78
C PRO A 110 3.30 -5.42 -1.18
N VAL A 111 2.65 -4.46 -1.83
CA VAL A 111 1.34 -3.96 -1.42
C VAL A 111 0.32 -4.38 -2.45
N GLU A 112 -0.72 -5.09 -2.01
CA GLU A 112 -1.79 -5.56 -2.87
C GLU A 112 -2.73 -4.40 -3.21
N ILE A 113 -3.18 -4.33 -4.45
CA ILE A 113 -4.00 -3.22 -4.95
C ILE A 113 -5.29 -3.78 -5.51
N ALA A 114 -6.42 -3.14 -5.16
CA ALA A 114 -7.72 -3.44 -5.73
C ALA A 114 -8.51 -2.17 -6.00
N ILE A 115 -9.24 -2.15 -7.11
CA ILE A 115 -10.12 -1.04 -7.50
C ILE A 115 -11.56 -1.50 -7.29
N LEU A 116 -12.34 -0.72 -6.53
CA LEU A 116 -13.79 -0.92 -6.42
C LEU A 116 -14.44 -0.36 -7.67
N GLU A 117 -15.24 -1.20 -8.33
CA GLU A 117 -15.94 -0.84 -9.55
C GLU A 117 -17.42 -1.20 -9.47
N PHE A 118 -18.25 -0.39 -10.13
CA PHE A 118 -19.64 -0.71 -10.41
C PHE A 118 -19.88 -0.60 -11.92
N ARG A 119 -20.20 -1.71 -12.58
CA ARG A 119 -20.43 -1.76 -14.05
C ARG A 119 -19.35 -1.03 -14.87
N ASN A 120 -18.07 -1.26 -14.52
CA ASN A 120 -16.86 -0.65 -15.12
C ASN A 120 -16.61 0.83 -14.75
N LEU A 121 -17.39 1.43 -13.86
CA LEU A 121 -17.07 2.72 -13.26
C LEU A 121 -16.23 2.50 -12.00
N PRO A 122 -14.95 2.93 -11.98
CA PRO A 122 -14.13 2.86 -10.79
C PRO A 122 -14.54 3.97 -9.80
N SER A 123 -14.45 3.69 -8.50
CA SER A 123 -14.84 4.65 -7.46
C SER A 123 -13.85 4.78 -6.31
N GLN A 124 -13.15 3.69 -5.97
CA GLN A 124 -12.22 3.67 -4.85
C GLN A 124 -11.04 2.77 -5.14
N VAL A 125 -9.85 3.20 -4.72
CA VAL A 125 -8.65 2.36 -4.66
C VAL A 125 -8.48 1.85 -3.24
N ARG A 126 -8.28 0.55 -3.09
CA ARG A 126 -7.90 -0.10 -1.85
C ARG A 126 -6.51 -0.68 -2.00
N VAL A 127 -5.69 -0.42 -1.01
CA VAL A 127 -4.32 -0.88 -0.93
C VAL A 127 -4.17 -1.64 0.39
N ASN A 128 -3.64 -2.86 0.32
CA ASN A 128 -3.50 -3.76 1.46
C ASN A 128 -2.03 -4.11 1.65
N SER A 129 -1.47 -3.68 2.78
CA SER A 129 -0.11 -4.00 3.20
C SER A 129 -0.16 -4.98 4.39
N ALA A 130 1.01 -5.43 4.84
CA ALA A 130 1.11 -6.25 6.05
C ALA A 130 0.70 -5.48 7.33
N GLU A 131 0.80 -4.15 7.32
CA GLU A 131 0.62 -3.30 8.50
C GLU A 131 -0.74 -2.62 8.56
N GLU A 132 -1.27 -2.24 7.39
CA GLU A 132 -2.52 -1.48 7.25
C GLU A 132 -3.24 -1.70 5.92
N GLN A 133 -4.56 -1.50 5.95
CA GLN A 133 -5.38 -1.36 4.75
C GLN A 133 -5.75 0.10 4.58
N LEU A 134 -5.32 0.69 3.47
CA LEU A 134 -5.65 2.05 3.09
C LEU A 134 -6.71 2.07 1.99
N ARG A 135 -7.54 3.10 2.01
CA ARG A 135 -8.51 3.37 0.94
C ARG A 135 -8.44 4.84 0.53
N VAL A 136 -8.39 5.06 -0.77
CA VAL A 136 -8.41 6.40 -1.38
C VAL A 136 -9.61 6.45 -2.32
N ALA A 137 -10.51 7.41 -2.09
CA ALA A 137 -11.61 7.69 -3.00
C ALA A 137 -11.07 8.36 -4.27
N LEU A 138 -11.67 8.05 -5.41
CA LEU A 138 -11.35 8.78 -6.64
C LEU A 138 -11.93 10.20 -6.59
N PRO A 139 -11.43 11.14 -7.42
CA PRO A 139 -11.91 12.51 -7.42
C PRO A 139 -13.41 12.64 -7.67
N GLN A 140 -13.99 13.75 -7.21
CA GLN A 140 -15.43 14.04 -7.21
C GLN A 140 -16.17 13.66 -8.50
N ARG A 141 -15.58 13.88 -9.67
CA ARG A 141 -16.16 13.51 -10.98
C ARG A 141 -16.50 12.02 -11.14
N PHE A 142 -15.73 11.12 -10.52
CA PHE A 142 -16.04 9.68 -10.50
C PHE A 142 -17.23 9.39 -9.59
N GLU A 143 -17.30 10.07 -8.44
CA GLU A 143 -18.42 9.97 -7.50
C GLU A 143 -19.72 10.47 -8.13
N GLU A 144 -19.67 11.62 -8.81
CA GLU A 144 -20.81 12.20 -9.53
C GLU A 144 -21.31 11.28 -10.64
N ALA A 145 -20.40 10.70 -11.44
CA ALA A 145 -20.76 9.73 -12.46
C ALA A 145 -21.45 8.49 -11.87
N LEU A 146 -20.90 7.95 -10.77
CA LEU A 146 -21.50 6.81 -10.07
C LEU A 146 -22.86 7.17 -9.46
N ALA A 147 -22.97 8.31 -8.79
CA ALA A 147 -24.23 8.79 -8.20
C ALA A 147 -25.30 9.00 -9.27
N GLY A 148 -24.95 9.57 -10.42
CA GLY A 148 -25.82 9.71 -11.57
C GLY A 148 -26.38 8.37 -12.02
N VAL A 149 -25.53 7.35 -12.14
CA VAL A 149 -25.96 6.00 -12.50
C VAL A 149 -26.91 5.43 -11.45
N LEU A 150 -26.52 5.44 -10.17
CA LEU A 150 -27.33 4.88 -9.08
C LEU A 150 -28.69 5.57 -8.91
N SER A 151 -28.79 6.85 -9.28
CA SER A 151 -30.07 7.57 -9.27
C SER A 151 -30.98 7.17 -10.45
N ALA A 152 -30.39 6.82 -11.60
CA ALA A 152 -31.10 6.47 -12.81
C ALA A 152 -31.59 5.01 -12.84
N ILE A 153 -30.96 4.11 -12.07
CA ILE A 153 -31.32 2.69 -12.02
C ILE A 153 -31.63 2.26 -10.59
N GLN A 154 -32.68 1.48 -10.37
CA GLN A 154 -32.91 0.77 -9.10
C GLN A 154 -31.98 -0.45 -8.96
N ALA A 155 -30.67 -0.22 -9.10
CA ALA A 155 -29.67 -1.29 -8.99
C ALA A 155 -29.33 -1.59 -7.53
N ASN A 156 -29.01 -2.86 -7.26
CA ASN A 156 -28.47 -3.26 -5.97
C ASN A 156 -26.94 -3.05 -6.00
N TYR A 157 -26.52 -1.81 -5.78
CA TYR A 157 -25.10 -1.41 -5.78
C TYR A 157 -24.23 -2.34 -4.92
N LEU A 158 -24.70 -2.71 -3.73
CA LEU A 158 -23.93 -3.55 -2.81
C LEU A 158 -23.69 -4.97 -3.34
N ALA A 159 -24.63 -5.50 -4.11
CA ALA A 159 -24.53 -6.83 -4.72
C ALA A 159 -23.73 -6.83 -6.04
N GLU A 160 -23.80 -5.76 -6.82
CA GLU A 160 -23.19 -5.69 -8.15
C GLU A 160 -21.77 -5.09 -8.16
N ARG A 161 -21.38 -4.35 -7.10
CA ARG A 161 -20.01 -3.82 -7.00
C ARG A 161 -18.99 -4.95 -6.93
N ARG A 162 -17.85 -4.77 -7.59
CA ARG A 162 -16.77 -5.75 -7.64
C ARG A 162 -15.43 -5.11 -7.33
N TRP A 163 -14.54 -5.89 -6.73
CA TRP A 163 -13.13 -5.53 -6.62
C TRP A 163 -12.37 -6.10 -7.81
N ARG A 164 -11.71 -5.25 -8.58
CA ARG A 164 -10.74 -5.65 -9.59
C ARG A 164 -9.34 -5.56 -8.98
N THR A 165 -8.70 -6.70 -8.81
CA THR A 165 -7.32 -6.79 -8.30
C THR A 165 -6.32 -6.38 -9.39
N LEU A 166 -5.29 -5.64 -8.99
CA LEU A 166 -4.15 -5.27 -9.81
C LEU A 166 -2.89 -6.00 -9.33
N GLU A 167 -1.84 -5.95 -10.15
CA GLU A 167 -0.53 -6.44 -9.74
C GLU A 167 -0.02 -5.70 -8.50
N PRO A 168 0.55 -6.41 -7.50
CA PRO A 168 1.14 -5.79 -6.33
C PRO A 168 2.25 -4.82 -6.71
N ARG A 169 2.35 -3.71 -5.98
CA ARG A 169 3.46 -2.74 -6.14
C ARG A 169 4.22 -2.59 -4.85
N TYR A 170 5.50 -2.25 -4.95
CA TYR A 170 6.36 -1.97 -3.80
C TYR A 170 6.37 -0.48 -3.50
N GLY A 171 6.27 -0.12 -2.21
CA GLY A 171 6.30 1.27 -1.76
C GLY A 171 5.44 1.49 -0.52
N GLU A 172 5.40 2.74 -0.07
CA GLU A 172 4.51 3.15 1.00
C GLU A 172 3.04 2.99 0.57
N PRO A 173 2.15 2.39 1.40
CA PRO A 173 0.76 2.13 1.03
C PRO A 173 0.00 3.39 0.59
N SER A 174 0.27 4.53 1.24
CA SER A 174 -0.30 5.85 0.92
C SER A 174 0.13 6.35 -0.45
N ASP A 175 1.43 6.33 -0.74
CA ASP A 175 1.98 6.72 -2.03
C ASP A 175 1.43 5.83 -3.15
N VAL A 176 1.38 4.51 -2.93
CA VAL A 176 0.86 3.56 -3.91
C VAL A 176 -0.63 3.80 -4.17
N ALA A 177 -1.43 3.99 -3.13
CA ALA A 177 -2.86 4.26 -3.27
C ALA A 177 -3.12 5.55 -4.03
N GLN A 178 -2.42 6.63 -3.68
CA GLN A 178 -2.56 7.92 -4.34
C GLN A 178 -2.07 7.87 -5.78
N MET A 179 -0.98 7.14 -6.06
CA MET A 179 -0.47 6.96 -7.42
C MET A 179 -1.48 6.25 -8.31
N VAL A 180 -2.09 5.16 -7.83
CA VAL A 180 -3.10 4.43 -8.60
C VAL A 180 -4.35 5.30 -8.82
N ALA A 181 -4.73 6.10 -7.82
CA ALA A 181 -5.81 7.08 -7.98
C ALA A 181 -5.46 8.14 -9.04
N ASP A 182 -4.23 8.66 -9.04
CA ASP A 182 -3.74 9.62 -10.02
C ASP A 182 -3.68 9.01 -11.44
N GLU A 183 -3.28 7.74 -11.57
CA GLU A 183 -3.28 7.01 -12.84
C GLU A 183 -4.69 6.84 -13.39
N LEU A 184 -5.66 6.47 -12.55
CA LEU A 184 -7.07 6.37 -12.94
C LEU A 184 -7.61 7.74 -13.34
N ASP A 185 -7.32 8.78 -12.56
CA ASP A 185 -7.75 10.14 -12.84
C ASP A 185 -7.13 10.69 -14.14
N SER A 186 -5.91 10.28 -14.48
CA SER A 186 -5.32 10.62 -15.77
C SER A 186 -5.93 9.83 -16.94
N ALA A 187 -6.38 8.59 -16.72
CA ALA A 187 -6.83 7.70 -17.78
C ALA A 187 -8.24 8.01 -18.29
N PHE A 188 -9.11 8.60 -17.46
CA PHE A 188 -10.49 8.88 -17.83
C PHE A 188 -10.73 10.38 -18.05
N SER A 189 -11.15 10.77 -19.25
CA SER A 189 -11.69 12.13 -19.48
C SER A 189 -13.14 12.23 -18.99
N GLU A 190 -13.67 13.45 -18.84
CA GLU A 190 -15.10 13.68 -18.55
C GLU A 190 -16.02 12.94 -19.53
N HIS A 191 -15.63 12.94 -20.80
CA HIS A 191 -16.37 12.22 -21.84
C HIS A 191 -16.34 10.70 -21.63
N ASP A 192 -15.21 10.15 -21.18
CA ASP A 192 -15.11 8.71 -20.90
C ASP A 192 -15.99 8.31 -19.72
N LEU A 193 -16.01 9.11 -18.66
CA LEU A 193 -16.88 8.89 -17.49
C LEU A 193 -18.36 8.97 -17.87
N ALA A 194 -18.74 9.96 -18.68
CA ALA A 194 -20.13 10.09 -19.17
C ALA A 194 -20.55 8.87 -20.01
N GLN A 195 -19.68 8.37 -20.89
CA GLN A 195 -19.95 7.17 -21.70
C GLN A 195 -20.06 5.91 -20.84
N LEU A 196 -19.17 5.74 -19.86
CA LEU A 196 -19.25 4.63 -18.90
C LEU A 196 -20.54 4.69 -18.09
N ALA A 197 -20.95 5.88 -17.65
CA ALA A 197 -22.21 6.08 -16.94
C ALA A 197 -23.43 5.69 -17.80
N GLN A 198 -23.48 6.17 -19.04
CA GLN A 198 -24.56 5.80 -19.97
C GLN A 198 -24.59 4.29 -20.27
N ALA A 199 -23.43 3.65 -20.45
CA ALA A 199 -23.33 2.21 -20.66
C ALA A 199 -23.81 1.42 -19.42
N ALA A 200 -23.43 1.87 -18.22
CA ALA A 200 -23.84 1.27 -16.96
C ALA A 200 -25.36 1.38 -16.73
N ILE A 201 -25.98 2.53 -17.06
CA ILE A 201 -27.44 2.73 -17.01
C ILE A 201 -28.14 1.79 -18.01
N ALA A 202 -27.64 1.73 -19.24
CA ALA A 202 -28.21 0.88 -20.29
C ALA A 202 -27.93 -0.62 -20.12
N GLY A 203 -27.13 -1.03 -19.12
CA GLY A 203 -26.80 -2.44 -18.88
C GLY A 203 -25.98 -3.09 -20.00
N ARG A 204 -25.24 -2.30 -20.78
CA ARG A 204 -24.45 -2.77 -21.93
C ARG A 204 -22.96 -2.52 -21.70
N ALA A 205 -22.12 -3.25 -22.43
CA ALA A 205 -20.70 -2.97 -22.44
C ALA A 205 -20.44 -1.55 -23.00
N PRO A 206 -19.48 -0.80 -22.44
CA PRO A 206 -19.09 0.49 -22.99
C PRO A 206 -18.57 0.31 -24.42
N THR A 207 -18.97 1.21 -25.30
CA THR A 207 -18.45 1.24 -26.67
C THR A 207 -17.18 2.07 -26.68
N ALA A 208 -16.07 1.47 -27.11
CA ALA A 208 -14.83 2.19 -27.28
C ALA A 208 -15.02 3.25 -28.37
N VAL A 209 -14.91 4.52 -28.00
CA VAL A 209 -14.90 5.60 -28.98
C VAL A 209 -13.52 5.59 -29.62
N ALA A 210 -13.46 5.36 -30.93
CA ALA A 210 -12.23 5.42 -31.68
C ALA A 210 -11.71 6.86 -31.69
N ARG A 211 -10.83 7.20 -30.74
CA ARG A 211 -10.10 8.46 -30.74
C ARG A 211 -8.90 8.32 -31.66
N LYS A 212 -8.64 9.36 -32.47
CA LYS A 212 -7.38 9.45 -33.20
C LYS A 212 -6.25 9.41 -32.16
N PRO A 213 -5.28 8.49 -32.27
CA PRO A 213 -4.15 8.47 -31.35
C PRO A 213 -3.35 9.77 -31.51
N PRO A 214 -2.86 10.36 -30.41
CA PRO A 214 -2.02 11.54 -30.48
C PRO A 214 -0.73 11.22 -31.24
N THR A 215 -0.25 12.19 -32.01
CA THR A 215 1.04 12.12 -32.68
C THR A 215 2.18 12.27 -31.67
N GLN A 216 3.38 11.82 -32.04
CA GLN A 216 4.57 11.98 -31.20
C GLN A 216 4.83 13.45 -30.83
N ALA A 217 4.62 14.39 -31.76
CA ALA A 217 4.77 15.81 -31.49
C ALA A 217 3.77 16.33 -30.45
N GLU A 218 2.50 15.89 -30.52
CA GLU A 218 1.47 16.24 -29.54
C GLU A 218 1.77 15.64 -28.16
N LEU A 219 2.30 14.41 -28.12
CA LEU A 219 2.73 13.77 -26.88
C LEU A 219 3.87 14.53 -26.22
N VAL A 220 4.91 14.89 -26.98
CA VAL A 220 6.05 15.67 -26.47
C VAL A 220 5.59 17.03 -25.95
N ALA A 221 4.69 17.73 -26.66
CA ALA A 221 4.12 18.98 -26.18
C ALA A 221 3.33 18.80 -24.87
N SER A 222 2.60 17.68 -24.75
CA SER A 222 1.78 17.37 -23.57
C SER A 222 2.60 17.05 -22.31
N LEU A 223 3.89 16.70 -22.44
CA LEU A 223 4.79 16.47 -21.30
C LEU A 223 5.05 17.74 -20.46
N SER A 224 4.72 18.92 -20.97
CA SER A 224 4.83 20.21 -20.26
C SER A 224 3.49 20.91 -20.07
N ASP A 225 2.37 20.20 -20.25
CA ASP A 225 1.04 20.78 -20.07
C ASP A 225 0.81 21.18 -18.59
N PRO A 226 0.16 22.33 -18.31
CA PRO A 226 -0.19 22.72 -16.94
C PRO A 226 -1.03 21.66 -16.21
N ASP A 227 -1.90 20.93 -16.93
CA ASP A 227 -2.64 19.81 -16.36
C ASP A 227 -1.76 18.56 -16.26
N TRP A 228 -1.49 18.15 -15.02
CA TRP A 228 -0.68 16.98 -14.72
C TRP A 228 -1.28 15.68 -15.28
N ARG A 229 -2.60 15.62 -15.49
CA ARG A 229 -3.26 14.45 -16.09
C ARG A 229 -2.82 14.27 -17.54
N LYS A 230 -2.68 15.36 -18.29
CA LYS A 230 -2.17 15.28 -19.66
C LYS A 230 -0.69 14.91 -19.68
N ARG A 231 0.11 15.43 -18.75
CA ARG A 231 1.51 15.03 -18.59
C ARG A 231 1.63 13.53 -18.29
N LEU A 232 0.83 13.03 -17.35
CA LEU A 232 0.83 11.61 -16.96
C LEU A 232 0.34 10.70 -18.10
N ALA A 233 -0.73 11.07 -18.80
CA ALA A 233 -1.22 10.33 -19.95
C ALA A 233 -0.18 10.31 -21.09
N ALA A 234 0.50 11.42 -21.34
CA ALA A 234 1.50 11.52 -22.39
C ALA A 234 2.75 10.69 -22.08
N ILE A 235 3.28 10.77 -20.85
CA ILE A 235 4.53 10.08 -20.48
C ILE A 235 4.40 8.56 -20.49
N GLN A 236 3.18 8.03 -20.33
CA GLN A 236 2.89 6.60 -20.38
C GLN A 236 3.02 5.98 -21.79
N VAL A 237 2.92 6.80 -22.84
CA VAL A 237 2.86 6.31 -24.23
C VAL A 237 3.84 7.00 -25.18
N VAL A 238 4.52 8.06 -24.74
CA VAL A 238 5.48 8.80 -25.56
C VAL A 238 6.66 7.90 -25.95
N LYS A 239 7.06 7.96 -27.22
CA LYS A 239 8.29 7.29 -27.65
C LYS A 239 9.50 8.06 -27.12
N VAL A 240 10.47 7.34 -26.57
CA VAL A 240 11.73 7.93 -26.12
C VAL A 240 12.64 8.16 -27.32
N ASP A 241 12.85 9.42 -27.68
CA ASP A 241 13.68 9.89 -28.81
C ASP A 241 14.36 11.21 -28.45
N ASP A 242 15.14 11.81 -29.37
CA ASP A 242 15.88 13.04 -29.07
C ASP A 242 14.96 14.24 -28.79
N GLY A 243 13.72 14.21 -29.30
CA GLY A 243 12.73 15.25 -29.07
C GLY A 243 12.05 15.13 -27.71
N SER A 244 11.76 13.92 -27.25
CA SER A 244 11.12 13.68 -25.95
C SER A 244 12.10 13.65 -24.78
N PHE A 245 13.36 13.27 -25.01
CA PHE A 245 14.35 13.06 -23.95
C PHE A 245 14.56 14.26 -23.01
N PRO A 246 14.67 15.52 -23.50
CA PRO A 246 14.78 16.68 -22.61
C PRO A 246 13.55 16.87 -21.70
N ALA A 247 12.35 16.63 -22.23
CA ALA A 247 11.12 16.74 -21.45
C ALA A 247 11.00 15.62 -20.40
N LEU A 248 11.47 14.40 -20.72
CA LEU A 248 11.53 13.30 -19.77
C LEU A 248 12.51 13.58 -18.62
N LEU A 249 13.65 14.22 -18.90
CA LEU A 249 14.58 14.68 -17.86
C LEU A 249 13.92 15.71 -16.94
N SER A 250 13.18 16.67 -17.48
CA SER A 250 12.44 17.64 -16.66
C SER A 250 11.35 16.97 -15.82
N ALA A 251 10.69 15.93 -16.35
CA ALA A 251 9.63 15.20 -15.66
C ALA A 251 10.11 14.43 -14.41
N LEU A 252 11.42 14.19 -14.25
CA LEU A 252 11.98 13.67 -12.99
C LEU A 252 11.81 14.62 -11.80
N SER A 253 11.48 15.89 -12.03
CA SER A 253 11.19 16.88 -10.99
C SER A 253 9.72 17.27 -10.90
N ASP A 254 8.82 16.49 -11.51
CA ASP A 254 7.39 16.79 -11.53
C ASP A 254 6.77 16.76 -10.11
N PRO A 255 5.84 17.68 -9.78
CA PRO A 255 5.13 17.65 -8.50
C PRO A 255 4.40 16.31 -8.24
N LYS A 256 3.93 15.64 -9.29
CA LYS A 256 3.21 14.36 -9.19
C LYS A 256 4.17 13.17 -9.19
N THR A 257 4.10 12.39 -8.12
CA THR A 257 4.89 11.16 -7.95
C THR A 257 4.71 10.16 -9.10
N ALA A 258 3.50 10.03 -9.63
CA ALA A 258 3.22 9.18 -10.79
C ALA A 258 4.02 9.61 -12.03
N VAL A 259 4.09 10.92 -12.31
CA VAL A 259 4.85 11.45 -13.46
C VAL A 259 6.35 11.20 -13.26
N ARG A 260 6.90 11.47 -12.06
CA ARG A 260 8.32 11.18 -11.77
C ARG A 260 8.68 9.71 -11.92
N ARG A 261 7.81 8.79 -11.47
CA ARG A 261 8.00 7.34 -11.63
C ARG A 261 8.06 6.94 -13.10
N TRP A 262 7.11 7.42 -13.91
CA TRP A 262 7.08 7.13 -15.34
C TRP A 262 8.27 7.75 -16.07
N ALA A 263 8.72 8.94 -15.67
CA ALA A 263 9.93 9.55 -16.20
C ALA A 263 11.17 8.69 -15.93
N ALA A 264 11.33 8.18 -14.70
CA ALA A 264 12.44 7.30 -14.36
C ALA A 264 12.43 6.02 -15.21
N ALA A 265 11.28 5.36 -15.35
CA ALA A 265 11.14 4.16 -16.16
C ALA A 265 11.43 4.42 -17.66
N ALA A 266 10.89 5.50 -18.22
CA ALA A 266 11.11 5.87 -19.63
C ALA A 266 12.57 6.20 -19.91
N LEU A 267 13.25 6.89 -18.99
CA LEU A 267 14.67 7.20 -19.10
C LEU A 267 15.55 5.95 -18.96
N GLY A 268 15.18 5.01 -18.09
CA GLY A 268 15.84 3.71 -17.95
C GLY A 268 15.82 2.90 -19.24
N GLY A 269 14.67 2.83 -19.90
CA GLY A 269 14.52 2.15 -21.18
C GLY A 269 15.08 2.91 -22.39
N SER A 270 15.84 4.01 -22.19
CA SER A 270 16.32 4.86 -23.29
C SER A 270 17.70 4.48 -23.84
N ASP A 271 18.45 3.61 -23.15
CA ASP A 271 19.85 3.26 -23.43
C ASP A 271 20.82 4.47 -23.54
N ARG A 272 20.42 5.66 -23.07
CA ARG A 272 21.23 6.88 -23.15
C ARG A 272 22.04 7.08 -21.87
N ALA A 273 23.36 7.14 -22.00
CA ALA A 273 24.27 7.45 -20.88
C ALA A 273 23.92 8.78 -20.16
N ALA A 274 23.33 9.74 -20.86
CA ALA A 274 22.87 11.00 -20.29
C ALA A 274 21.75 10.84 -19.23
N ALA A 275 21.05 9.69 -19.19
CA ALA A 275 20.02 9.39 -18.19
C ALA A 275 20.62 8.95 -16.84
N VAL A 276 21.85 8.42 -16.83
CA VAL A 276 22.45 7.79 -15.64
C VAL A 276 22.56 8.76 -14.46
N ALA A 277 23.19 9.94 -14.66
CA ALA A 277 23.37 10.89 -13.57
C ALA A 277 22.02 11.41 -13.00
N PRO A 278 21.02 11.79 -13.81
CA PRO A 278 19.67 12.11 -13.34
C PRO A 278 18.99 10.97 -12.58
N LEU A 279 19.10 9.72 -13.05
CA LEU A 279 18.53 8.56 -12.38
C LEU A 279 19.21 8.29 -11.03
N CYS A 280 20.55 8.37 -10.94
CA CYS A 280 21.27 8.30 -9.68
C CYS A 280 20.82 9.39 -8.70
N ALA A 281 20.57 10.61 -9.19
CA ALA A 281 20.04 11.68 -8.36
C ALA A 281 18.63 11.36 -7.83
N ALA A 282 17.76 10.77 -8.67
CA ALA A 282 16.43 10.31 -8.26
C ALA A 282 16.53 9.20 -7.20
N VAL A 283 17.41 8.21 -7.38
CA VAL A 283 17.69 7.16 -6.38
C VAL A 283 18.10 7.77 -5.04
N ALA A 284 18.96 8.79 -5.05
CA ALA A 284 19.49 9.37 -3.82
C ALA A 284 18.53 10.33 -3.12
N ARG A 285 17.63 11.00 -3.86
CA ARG A 285 16.96 12.21 -3.36
C ARG A 285 15.44 12.27 -3.57
N ASP A 286 14.84 11.39 -4.38
CA ASP A 286 13.38 11.46 -4.57
C ASP A 286 12.66 11.17 -3.23
N PRO A 287 11.68 11.98 -2.82
CA PRO A 287 10.96 11.75 -1.58
C PRO A 287 10.20 10.42 -1.58
N SER A 288 9.70 9.97 -2.73
CA SER A 288 8.89 8.76 -2.83
C SER A 288 9.74 7.52 -3.07
N VAL A 289 9.52 6.51 -2.23
CA VAL A 289 10.33 5.28 -2.28
C VAL A 289 10.16 4.54 -3.61
N ILE A 290 8.95 4.56 -4.16
CA ILE A 290 8.66 3.87 -5.44
C ILE A 290 9.41 4.52 -6.60
N VAL A 291 9.63 5.84 -6.58
CA VAL A 291 10.42 6.54 -7.60
C VAL A 291 11.90 6.18 -7.44
N ARG A 292 12.44 6.22 -6.22
CA ARG A 292 13.83 5.79 -5.95
C ARG A 292 14.09 4.37 -6.42
N ARG A 293 13.16 3.45 -6.12
CA ARG A 293 13.23 2.07 -6.59
C ARG A 293 13.18 1.99 -8.12
N THR A 294 12.21 2.64 -8.75
CA THR A 294 12.07 2.62 -10.22
C THR A 294 13.33 3.15 -10.90
N ALA A 295 13.93 4.22 -10.36
CA ALA A 295 15.19 4.76 -10.85
C ALA A 295 16.37 3.80 -10.63
N GLY A 296 16.40 3.07 -9.50
CA GLY A 296 17.42 2.06 -9.22
C GLY A 296 17.29 0.82 -10.11
N ASP A 297 16.06 0.36 -10.36
CA ASP A 297 15.75 -0.73 -11.29
C ASP A 297 16.04 -0.35 -12.76
N SER A 298 16.24 0.96 -13.03
CA SER A 298 16.48 1.54 -14.36
C SER A 298 17.96 1.85 -14.66
N LEU A 299 18.87 1.62 -13.70
CA LEU A 299 20.32 1.82 -13.81
C LEU A 299 21.04 0.50 -14.10
#